data_AF-A0A924G4U5-F1
#
_entry.id   AF-A0A924G4U5-F1
#
_cell.length_a   1.000
_cell.length_b   1.000
_cell.length_c   1.000
_cell.angle_alpha   90.00
_cell.angle_beta   90.00
_cell.angle_gamma   90.00
#
_symmetry.space_group_name_H-M   'P 1'
#
loop_
_entity.id
_entity.type
_entity.pdbx_description
1 polymer ?
#
loop_
_entity_poly.entity_id
_entity_poly.type
_entity_poly.pdbx_seq_one_letter_code
_entity_poly.pdbx_strand_id
1 'polypeptide(L)'
;MKKGFIYLLLFVLGFAACSKNEELSLVPITELYPLQVGKVFYYRLDSTVVASNKQQLLRRSYNAKDSIESQYLDNTGRKTFRIFRYLRDTLTPISNNSNWKYTFTYRATFDTNRIEYVDNNLRFVTLTNPVKEGSQWKGTQYINTGFLAPYTFYDGWNFEYQHVGES
;
A
#
# COMPACT_ATOMS: atom_id res chain seq x y z
N MET A 1 -60.28 -10.83 -32.02
CA MET A 1 -58.91 -11.40 -32.01
C MET A 1 -57.79 -10.36 -31.96
N LYS A 2 -57.93 -9.16 -32.56
CA LYS A 2 -56.87 -8.13 -32.58
C LYS A 2 -56.57 -7.41 -31.24
N LYS A 3 -57.56 -7.27 -30.34
CA LYS A 3 -57.38 -6.59 -29.04
C LYS A 3 -56.56 -7.42 -28.03
N GLY A 4 -56.74 -8.74 -28.00
CA GLY A 4 -55.97 -9.63 -27.12
C GLY A 4 -54.48 -9.68 -27.48
N PHE A 5 -54.15 -9.53 -28.76
CA PHE A 5 -52.76 -9.47 -29.23
C PHE A 5 -52.05 -8.19 -28.76
N ILE A 6 -52.78 -7.07 -28.65
CA ILE A 6 -52.24 -5.79 -28.14
C ILE A 6 -51.94 -5.88 -26.63
N TYR A 7 -52.82 -6.52 -25.84
CA TYR A 7 -52.57 -6.72 -24.41
C TYR A 7 -51.41 -7.68 -24.14
N LEU A 8 -51.23 -8.70 -24.98
CA LEU A 8 -50.08 -9.61 -24.89
C LEU A 8 -48.76 -8.89 -25.25
N LEU A 9 -48.78 -8.01 -26.26
CA LEU A 9 -47.62 -7.21 -26.65
C LEU A 9 -47.20 -6.22 -25.55
N LEU A 10 -48.17 -5.60 -24.86
CA LEU A 10 -47.93 -4.70 -23.73
C LEU A 10 -47.35 -5.42 -22.51
N PHE A 11 -47.74 -6.68 -22.29
CA PHE A 11 -47.25 -7.48 -21.15
C PHE A 11 -45.79 -7.92 -21.35
N VAL A 12 -45.39 -8.24 -22.59
CA VAL A 12 -44.00 -8.64 -22.91
C VAL A 12 -43.02 -7.45 -22.82
N LEU A 13 -43.47 -6.22 -23.10
CA LEU A 13 -42.65 -5.01 -22.98
C LEU A 13 -42.34 -4.62 -21.51
N GLY A 14 -43.09 -5.16 -20.53
CA GLY A 14 -42.87 -4.89 -19.11
C GLY A 14 -41.67 -5.62 -18.48
N PHE A 15 -41.17 -6.69 -19.10
CA PHE A 15 -40.05 -7.49 -18.58
C PHE A 15 -38.67 -7.08 -19.11
N ALA A 16 -38.60 -6.09 -20.01
CA ALA A 16 -37.33 -5.57 -20.54
C ALA A 16 -36.73 -4.44 -19.70
N ALA A 17 -37.34 -4.07 -18.57
CA ALA A 17 -36.94 -2.92 -17.79
C ALA A 17 -35.95 -3.30 -16.66
N CYS A 18 -34.73 -2.77 -16.81
CA CYS A 18 -33.73 -2.50 -15.77
C CYS A 18 -32.79 -3.64 -15.37
N SER A 19 -31.79 -3.92 -16.19
CA SER A 19 -30.49 -4.36 -15.65
C SER A 19 -29.85 -3.16 -14.96
N LYS A 20 -29.87 -3.12 -13.62
CA LYS A 20 -28.99 -2.20 -12.88
C LYS A 20 -27.55 -2.62 -13.18
N ASN A 21 -26.93 -1.93 -14.12
CA ASN A 21 -25.48 -1.97 -14.26
C ASN A 21 -24.94 -1.14 -13.10
N GLU A 22 -24.60 -1.80 -12.00
CA GLU A 22 -23.76 -1.17 -10.98
C GLU A 22 -22.39 -0.96 -11.62
N GLU A 23 -22.10 0.28 -12.01
CA GLU A 23 -20.74 0.69 -12.33
C GLU A 23 -19.93 0.59 -11.03
N LEU A 24 -19.15 -0.49 -10.91
CA LEU A 24 -18.17 -0.65 -9.85
C LEU A 24 -17.12 0.46 -10.01
N SER A 25 -17.32 1.56 -9.28
CA SER A 25 -16.33 2.63 -9.14
C SER A 25 -15.17 2.12 -8.29
N LEU A 26 -14.26 1.40 -8.93
CA LEU A 26 -13.04 0.90 -8.30
C LEU A 26 -12.01 2.03 -8.27
N VAL A 27 -11.62 2.46 -7.07
CA VAL A 27 -10.46 3.35 -6.90
C VAL A 27 -9.21 2.57 -7.30
N PRO A 28 -8.43 3.01 -8.30
CA PRO A 28 -7.21 2.33 -8.68
C PRO A 28 -6.18 2.47 -7.55
N ILE A 29 -5.42 1.42 -7.25
CA ILE A 29 -4.35 1.47 -6.24
C ILE A 29 -3.34 2.62 -6.43
N THR A 30 -3.19 3.12 -7.66
CA THR A 30 -2.29 4.25 -7.96
C THR A 30 -2.78 5.57 -7.38
N GLU A 31 -4.10 5.74 -7.21
CA GLU A 31 -4.68 6.92 -6.56
C GLU A 31 -4.50 6.90 -5.04
N LEU A 32 -4.47 5.69 -4.43
CA LEU A 32 -4.15 5.53 -3.02
C LEU A 32 -2.67 5.79 -2.69
N TYR A 33 -1.80 5.73 -3.69
CA TYR A 33 -0.36 5.88 -3.49
C TYR A 33 0.29 6.83 -4.51
N PRO A 34 -0.07 8.14 -4.48
CA PRO A 34 0.31 9.10 -5.51
C PRO A 34 1.75 9.62 -5.32
N LEU A 35 2.73 8.74 -5.55
CA LEU A 35 4.15 9.09 -5.54
C LEU A 35 4.51 10.01 -6.70
N GLN A 36 5.30 11.02 -6.40
CA GLN A 36 5.82 11.99 -7.37
C GLN A 36 7.19 12.46 -6.91
N VAL A 37 8.14 12.57 -7.84
CA VAL A 37 9.48 13.09 -7.56
C VAL A 37 9.38 14.47 -6.92
N GLY A 38 10.13 14.69 -5.84
CA GLY A 38 10.12 15.91 -5.04
C GLY A 38 9.08 15.93 -3.92
N LYS A 39 8.08 15.03 -3.92
CA LYS A 39 7.18 14.89 -2.76
C LYS A 39 7.94 14.35 -1.55
N VAL A 40 7.48 14.77 -0.38
CA VAL A 40 8.03 14.35 0.91
C VAL A 40 6.88 13.96 1.83
N PHE A 41 7.03 12.82 2.50
CA PHE A 41 6.11 12.36 3.53
C PHE A 41 6.80 12.42 4.89
N TYR A 42 6.07 12.87 5.91
CA TYR A 42 6.57 12.94 7.28
C TYR A 42 5.74 12.05 8.18
N TYR A 43 6.42 11.31 9.06
CA TYR A 43 5.78 10.38 9.99
C TYR A 43 6.33 10.57 11.40
N ARG A 44 5.52 10.26 12.41
CA ARG A 44 5.99 10.00 13.77
C ARG A 44 6.05 8.51 13.98
N LEU A 45 7.22 7.99 14.32
CA LEU A 45 7.48 6.57 14.52
C LEU A 45 7.81 6.30 15.99
N ASP A 46 7.37 5.15 16.48
CA ASP A 46 7.79 4.60 17.77
C ASP A 46 8.40 3.22 17.54
N SER A 47 9.52 2.94 18.19
CA SER A 47 10.21 1.65 18.14
C SER A 47 10.47 1.15 19.55
N THR A 48 10.29 -0.16 19.75
CA THR A 48 10.69 -0.86 20.97
C THR A 48 11.97 -1.61 20.68
N VAL A 49 13.06 -1.22 21.34
CA VAL A 49 14.39 -1.81 21.15
C VAL A 49 14.85 -2.48 22.43
N VAL A 50 15.62 -3.55 22.31
CA VAL A 50 16.27 -4.20 23.47
C VAL A 50 17.46 -3.33 23.90
N ALA A 51 17.56 -3.00 25.19
CA ALA A 51 18.70 -2.26 25.72
C ALA A 51 20.02 -3.03 25.52
N SER A 52 21.15 -2.32 25.52
CA SER A 52 22.47 -2.93 25.32
C SER A 52 22.80 -4.01 26.36
N ASN A 53 22.25 -3.91 27.57
CA ASN A 53 22.38 -4.91 28.63
C ASN A 53 21.45 -6.13 28.47
N LYS A 54 20.59 -6.15 27.45
CA LYS A 54 19.61 -7.21 27.12
C LYS A 54 18.59 -7.53 28.20
N GLN A 55 18.46 -6.68 29.22
CA GLN A 55 17.59 -6.94 30.38
C GLN A 55 16.30 -6.12 30.37
N GLN A 56 16.20 -5.12 29.50
CA GLN A 56 15.04 -4.23 29.44
C GLN A 56 14.72 -3.84 28.00
N LEU A 57 13.45 -3.54 27.76
CA LEU A 57 12.97 -2.93 26.52
C LEU A 57 12.94 -1.41 26.68
N LEU A 58 13.41 -0.69 25.68
CA LEU A 58 13.42 0.76 25.63
C LEU A 58 12.51 1.22 24.50
N ARG A 59 11.66 2.20 24.77
CA ARG A 59 10.93 2.92 23.73
C ARG A 59 11.79 4.05 23.18
N ARG A 60 11.78 4.19 21.86
CA ARG A 60 12.43 5.29 21.13
C ARG A 60 11.44 5.87 20.14
N SER A 61 11.32 7.19 20.14
CA SER A 61 10.43 7.91 19.22
C SER A 61 11.27 8.70 18.22
N TYR A 62 10.86 8.64 16.96
CA TYR A 62 11.54 9.32 15.86
C TYR A 62 10.55 10.11 15.02
N ASN A 63 11.03 11.18 14.40
CA ASN A 63 10.39 11.70 13.21
C ASN A 63 11.06 11.04 11.99
N ALA A 64 10.26 10.56 11.06
CA ALA A 64 10.72 10.05 9.78
C ALA A 64 10.32 10.97 8.64
N LYS A 65 11.17 10.99 7.61
CA LYS A 65 10.95 11.72 6.37
C LYS A 65 11.30 10.82 5.19
N ASP A 66 10.32 10.58 4.34
CA ASP A 66 10.52 9.87 3.07
C ASP A 66 10.50 10.88 1.93
N SER A 67 11.62 10.98 1.22
CA SER A 67 11.76 11.88 0.08
C SER A 67 11.78 11.07 -1.21
N ILE A 68 10.84 11.35 -2.12
CA ILE A 68 10.77 10.68 -3.43
C ILE A 68 11.81 11.32 -4.34
N GLU A 69 12.92 10.62 -4.55
CA GLU A 69 14.11 11.20 -5.18
C GLU A 69 14.11 11.07 -6.70
N SER A 70 13.77 9.89 -7.22
CA SER A 70 13.76 9.65 -8.67
C SER A 70 12.66 8.67 -9.07
N GLN A 71 12.36 8.70 -10.36
CA GLN A 71 11.47 7.77 -11.04
C GLN A 71 12.22 7.16 -12.23
N TYR A 72 12.16 5.85 -12.37
CA TYR A 72 12.81 5.11 -13.44
C TYR A 72 12.00 3.86 -13.80
N LEU A 73 12.38 3.17 -14.87
CA LEU A 73 11.84 1.85 -15.20
C LEU A 73 12.80 0.77 -14.69
N ASP A 74 12.27 -0.27 -14.04
CA ASP A 74 13.09 -1.42 -13.67
C ASP A 74 13.48 -2.27 -14.90
N ASN A 75 14.24 -3.33 -14.66
CA ASN A 75 14.73 -4.23 -15.73
C ASN A 75 13.60 -4.95 -16.49
N THR A 76 12.35 -4.87 -16.01
CA THR A 76 11.15 -5.43 -16.64
C THR A 76 10.23 -4.35 -17.23
N GLY A 77 10.67 -3.08 -17.23
CA GLY A 77 9.89 -1.96 -17.75
C GLY A 77 8.83 -1.41 -16.80
N ARG A 78 8.83 -1.81 -15.52
CA ARG A 78 7.83 -1.35 -14.55
C ARG A 78 8.24 -0.02 -13.93
N LYS A 79 7.25 0.86 -13.68
CA LYS A 79 7.48 2.18 -13.09
C LYS A 79 7.93 2.03 -11.63
N THR A 80 9.12 2.50 -11.32
CA THR A 80 9.72 2.42 -9.99
C THR A 80 10.15 3.78 -9.49
N PHE A 81 9.91 4.04 -8.20
CA PHE A 81 10.36 5.23 -7.49
C PHE A 81 11.45 4.86 -6.48
N ARG A 82 12.53 5.64 -6.45
CA ARG A 82 13.55 5.58 -5.40
C ARG A 82 13.17 6.53 -4.26
N ILE A 83 13.20 6.01 -3.05
CA ILE A 83 12.76 6.73 -1.86
C ILE A 83 13.87 6.72 -0.82
N PHE A 84 14.27 7.91 -0.37
CA PHE A 84 15.23 8.07 0.72
C PHE A 84 14.51 8.25 2.04
N ARG A 85 14.80 7.38 3.01
CA ARG A 85 14.36 7.52 4.38
C ARG A 85 15.40 8.29 5.20
N TYR A 86 14.93 9.30 5.91
CA TYR A 86 15.67 10.02 6.94
C TYR A 86 14.98 9.89 8.29
N LEU A 87 15.77 9.77 9.36
CA LEU A 87 15.28 9.78 10.73
C LEU A 87 15.91 10.94 11.51
N ARG A 88 15.17 11.45 12.47
CA ARG A 88 15.69 12.33 13.53
C ARG A 88 15.00 12.01 14.85
N ASP A 89 15.69 12.30 15.95
CA ASP A 89 15.10 12.18 17.29
C ASP A 89 13.97 13.21 17.47
N THR A 90 12.89 12.82 18.15
CA THR A 90 11.77 13.72 18.47
C THR A 90 12.14 14.91 19.35
N LEU A 91 13.20 14.79 20.15
CA LEU A 91 13.68 15.83 21.07
C LEU A 91 14.61 16.86 20.40
N THR A 92 14.98 16.66 19.13
CA THR A 92 15.82 17.63 18.41
C THR A 92 15.01 18.86 18.03
N PRO A 93 15.41 20.09 18.44
CA PRO A 93 14.70 21.32 18.08
C PRO A 93 14.54 21.51 16.57
N ILE A 94 13.38 22.01 16.15
CA ILE A 94 13.01 22.19 14.74
C ILE A 94 13.73 23.39 14.10
N SER A 95 14.43 24.22 14.89
CA SER A 95 14.87 25.57 14.51
C SER A 95 15.97 25.65 13.44
N ASN A 96 16.55 24.54 13.01
CA ASN A 96 17.49 24.52 11.89
C ASN A 96 17.21 23.28 11.05
N ASN A 97 17.50 23.31 9.75
CA ASN A 97 17.43 22.18 8.81
C ASN A 97 18.32 20.95 9.20
N SER A 98 18.86 20.93 10.42
CA SER A 98 19.74 19.96 11.08
C SER A 98 18.92 19.10 12.06
N ASN A 99 18.68 17.81 11.89
CA ASN A 99 19.63 16.71 11.84
C ASN A 99 18.96 15.50 11.17
N TRP A 100 18.38 15.67 9.98
CA TRP A 100 17.84 14.54 9.24
C TRP A 100 18.99 13.61 8.85
N LYS A 101 19.08 12.44 9.49
CA LYS A 101 20.09 11.45 9.18
C LYS A 101 19.53 10.50 8.14
N TYR A 102 20.20 10.41 7.00
CA TYR A 102 19.92 9.35 6.03
C TYR A 102 19.99 8.00 6.76
N THR A 103 18.98 7.17 6.54
CA THR A 103 18.87 5.86 7.20
C THR A 103 19.05 4.76 6.17
N PHE A 104 18.20 4.74 5.13
CA PHE A 104 18.28 3.79 4.04
C PHE A 104 17.50 4.26 2.81
N THR A 105 17.67 3.54 1.72
CA THR A 105 16.94 3.70 0.48
C THR A 105 16.08 2.47 0.26
N TYR A 106 14.82 2.66 -0.10
CA TYR A 106 13.95 1.61 -0.57
C TYR A 106 13.27 2.07 -1.86
N ARG A 107 12.59 1.15 -2.55
CA ARG A 107 11.92 1.46 -3.80
C ARG A 107 10.47 1.01 -3.79
N ALA A 108 9.61 1.79 -4.43
CA ALA A 108 8.22 1.44 -4.70
C ALA A 108 8.06 1.17 -6.19
N THR A 109 7.63 -0.04 -6.57
CA THR A 109 7.41 -0.44 -7.96
C THR A 109 5.92 -0.65 -8.19
N PHE A 110 5.41 -0.03 -9.24
CA PHE A 110 4.01 -0.08 -9.62
C PHE A 110 3.86 -1.10 -10.74
N ASP A 111 3.04 -2.10 -10.47
CA ASP A 111 2.62 -3.12 -11.42
C ASP A 111 1.13 -2.92 -11.75
N THR A 112 0.63 -3.70 -12.70
CA THR A 112 -0.75 -3.60 -13.21
C THR A 112 -1.79 -3.80 -12.11
N ASN A 113 -1.54 -4.71 -11.18
CA ASN A 113 -2.50 -5.09 -10.14
C ASN A 113 -1.97 -4.93 -8.72
N ARG A 114 -0.77 -4.36 -8.52
CA ARG A 114 -0.18 -4.23 -7.18
C ARG A 114 0.91 -3.18 -7.11
N ILE A 115 1.22 -2.77 -5.89
CA ILE A 115 2.40 -1.97 -5.55
C ILE A 115 3.33 -2.81 -4.69
N GLU A 116 4.61 -2.79 -5.03
CA GLU A 116 5.67 -3.55 -4.36
C GLU A 116 6.66 -2.61 -3.72
N TYR A 117 6.99 -2.83 -2.43
CA TYR A 117 8.19 -2.24 -1.84
C TYR A 117 9.32 -3.23 -1.83
N VAL A 118 10.52 -2.74 -2.14
CA VAL A 118 11.74 -3.49 -1.90
C VAL A 118 12.64 -2.69 -0.98
N ASP A 119 12.82 -3.20 0.22
CA ASP A 119 13.70 -2.67 1.27
C ASP A 119 14.66 -3.77 1.71
N ASN A 120 15.96 -3.46 1.72
CA ASN A 120 17.02 -4.41 2.06
C ASN A 120 16.86 -5.80 1.39
N ASN A 121 16.56 -5.81 0.09
CA ASN A 121 16.26 -7.01 -0.73
C ASN A 121 15.02 -7.83 -0.33
N LEU A 122 14.23 -7.38 0.65
CA LEU A 122 12.93 -7.96 0.99
C LEU A 122 11.84 -7.29 0.17
N ARG A 123 11.04 -8.09 -0.53
CA ARG A 123 9.93 -7.60 -1.36
C ARG A 123 8.60 -7.80 -0.65
N PHE A 124 7.90 -6.69 -0.41
CA PHE A 124 6.55 -6.66 0.14
C PHE A 124 5.57 -6.25 -0.95
N VAL A 125 4.47 -6.98 -1.11
CA VAL A 125 3.30 -6.53 -1.87
C VAL A 125 2.44 -5.69 -0.93
N THR A 126 2.46 -4.37 -1.08
CA THR A 126 1.89 -3.43 -0.10
C THR A 126 0.44 -3.08 -0.37
N LEU A 127 0.02 -3.08 -1.64
CA LEU A 127 -1.35 -2.79 -2.08
C LEU A 127 -1.66 -3.66 -3.31
N THR A 128 -2.91 -4.07 -3.49
CA THR A 128 -3.37 -4.87 -4.63
C THR A 128 -4.72 -4.38 -5.16
N ASN A 129 -4.93 -4.47 -6.47
CA ASN A 129 -6.25 -4.30 -7.08
C ASN A 129 -7.08 -5.58 -6.91
N PRO A 130 -8.42 -5.47 -6.84
CA PRO A 130 -9.17 -4.23 -6.63
C PRO A 130 -9.05 -3.75 -5.17
N VAL A 131 -9.09 -2.44 -4.96
CA VAL A 131 -9.26 -1.88 -3.61
C VAL A 131 -10.71 -2.12 -3.18
N LYS A 132 -10.92 -3.09 -2.31
CA LYS A 132 -12.24 -3.46 -1.81
C LYS A 132 -12.13 -3.96 -0.38
N GLU A 133 -13.07 -3.54 0.46
CA GLU A 133 -13.21 -3.98 1.86
C GLU A 133 -13.10 -5.50 2.00
N GLY A 134 -12.27 -5.95 2.94
CA GLY A 134 -12.03 -7.36 3.24
C GLY A 134 -11.20 -8.11 2.20
N SER A 135 -10.69 -7.45 1.15
CA SER A 135 -9.79 -8.12 0.20
C SER A 135 -8.46 -8.41 0.86
N GLN A 136 -8.01 -9.65 0.75
CA GLN A 136 -6.82 -10.14 1.42
C GLN A 136 -5.76 -10.63 0.43
N TRP A 137 -4.49 -10.45 0.79
CA TRP A 137 -3.37 -10.97 0.01
C TRP A 137 -2.16 -11.30 0.89
N LYS A 138 -1.31 -12.18 0.34
CA LYS A 138 -0.02 -12.54 0.96
C LYS A 138 1.03 -11.47 0.65
N GLY A 139 1.08 -10.44 1.48
CA GLY A 139 2.01 -9.31 1.32
C GLY A 139 3.48 -9.71 1.40
N THR A 140 3.82 -10.74 2.17
CA THR A 140 5.19 -11.23 2.38
C THR A 140 5.57 -12.43 1.51
N GLN A 141 4.76 -12.78 0.51
CA GLN A 141 4.93 -14.00 -0.31
C GLN A 141 6.30 -14.15 -1.01
N TYR A 142 7.04 -13.06 -1.17
CA TYR A 142 8.37 -13.04 -1.81
C TYR A 142 9.53 -13.10 -0.81
N ILE A 143 9.24 -13.23 0.49
CA ILE A 143 10.24 -13.34 1.54
C ILE A 143 10.41 -14.82 1.89
N ASN A 144 11.66 -15.30 1.95
CA ASN A 144 11.94 -16.65 2.42
C ASN A 144 11.73 -16.71 3.94
N THR A 145 10.67 -17.40 4.37
CA THR A 145 10.27 -17.56 5.77
C THR A 145 10.51 -18.97 6.31
N GLY A 146 11.26 -19.81 5.59
CA GLY A 146 11.56 -21.19 6.03
C GLY A 146 12.30 -21.23 7.37
N PHE A 147 12.27 -22.39 8.05
CA PHE A 147 12.73 -22.56 9.44
C PHE A 147 14.13 -22.01 9.76
N LEU A 148 15.07 -22.05 8.81
CA LEU A 148 16.44 -21.55 8.98
C LEU A 148 16.65 -20.11 8.48
N ALA A 149 15.62 -19.48 7.91
CA ALA A 149 15.70 -18.12 7.42
C ALA A 149 15.63 -17.12 8.59
N PRO A 150 16.32 -15.98 8.50
CA PRO A 150 16.27 -14.95 9.54
C PRO A 150 14.93 -14.19 9.59
N TYR A 151 13.98 -14.57 8.73
CA TYR A 151 12.74 -13.85 8.46
C TYR A 151 11.48 -14.70 8.72
N THR A 152 11.61 -15.78 9.49
CA THR A 152 10.49 -16.67 9.89
C THR A 152 9.31 -15.93 10.50
N PHE A 153 9.54 -14.78 11.12
CA PHE A 153 8.48 -13.97 11.72
C PHE A 153 7.51 -13.35 10.69
N TYR A 154 7.87 -13.29 9.41
CA TYR A 154 6.95 -12.88 8.32
C TYR A 154 6.07 -14.02 7.81
N ASP A 155 6.24 -15.23 8.34
CA ASP A 155 5.52 -16.41 7.86
C ASP A 155 4.02 -16.27 8.05
N GLY A 156 3.27 -16.65 7.01
CA GLY A 156 1.81 -16.64 7.04
C GLY A 156 1.13 -15.27 7.03
N TRP A 157 1.87 -14.15 7.09
CA TRP A 157 1.30 -12.80 7.15
C TRP A 157 0.31 -12.57 6.01
N ASN A 158 -0.88 -12.09 6.39
CA ASN A 158 -1.96 -11.78 5.48
C ASN A 158 -2.33 -10.31 5.65
N PHE A 159 -2.44 -9.60 4.54
CA PHE A 159 -2.76 -8.19 4.49
C PHE A 159 -4.22 -8.07 4.10
N GLU A 160 -4.89 -7.02 4.55
CA GLU A 160 -6.33 -6.83 4.32
C GLU A 160 -6.64 -5.34 4.15
N TYR A 161 -7.56 -5.03 3.24
CA TYR A 161 -8.18 -3.71 3.21
C TYR A 161 -9.29 -3.61 4.24
N GLN A 162 -9.21 -2.59 5.09
CA GLN A 162 -10.22 -2.24 6.08
C GLN A 162 -10.62 -0.78 5.92
N HIS A 163 -11.87 -0.44 6.26
CA HIS A 163 -12.42 0.92 6.23
C HIS A 163 -12.33 1.61 4.86
N VAL A 164 -12.51 0.85 3.77
CA VAL A 164 -12.50 1.36 2.40
C VAL A 164 -13.71 2.25 2.16
N GLY A 165 -13.47 3.52 1.86
CA GLY A 165 -14.52 4.51 1.57
C GLY A 165 -15.13 5.17 2.81
N GLU A 166 -14.57 4.91 4.00
CA GLU A 166 -14.92 5.59 5.24
C GLU A 166 -14.00 6.81 5.44
N SER A 167 -14.55 7.93 5.92
CA SER A 167 -13.84 9.20 6.17
C SER A 167 -13.88 9.60 7.64
#